data_AF-A0A2V4BVE3-F1
#
_entry.id   AF-A0A2V4BVE3-F1
#
_cell.length_a   1.000
_cell.length_b   1.000
_cell.length_c   1.000
_cell.angle_alpha   90.00
_cell.angle_beta   90.00
_cell.angle_gamma   90.00
#
_symmetry.space_group_name_H-M   'P 1'
#
loop_
_entity.id
_entity.type
_entity.pdbx_description
1 polymer ?
#
loop_
_entity_poly.entity_id
_entity_poly.type
_entity_poly.pdbx_seq_one_letter_code
_entity_poly.pdbx_strand_id
1 'polypeptide(L)'
;MIHTDETTKEAVKTLEGLISILEDGKLGYTNAAEHVENAAMKTDFLEYARERALFIVELQDEINKLGKSTDTSGGGPLGALHRTWIDIKSSFTGGDTEAIINACITGEEAAIEKYKMALEENHLEYNQVSVVSKQLNSIQNTLAQIKMKAN
;
A
#
# COMPACT_ATOMS: atom_id res chain seq x y z
N MET A 1 19.24 16.83 22.35
CA MET A 1 18.72 16.72 20.98
C MET A 1 18.43 15.24 20.71
N ILE A 2 17.35 14.71 21.31
CA ILE A 2 16.96 13.28 21.26
C ILE A 2 15.67 13.10 20.44
N HIS A 3 14.91 14.18 20.23
CA HIS A 3 13.60 14.15 19.56
C HIS A 3 13.62 13.70 18.10
N THR A 4 14.71 13.95 17.37
CA THR A 4 14.76 13.70 15.91
C THR A 4 14.81 12.21 15.57
N ASP A 5 15.50 11.40 16.39
CA ASP A 5 15.66 9.95 16.15
C ASP A 5 14.36 9.17 16.39
N GLU A 6 13.57 9.57 17.40
CA GLU A 6 12.28 8.96 17.72
C GLU A 6 11.23 9.25 16.64
N THR A 7 11.14 10.51 16.17
CA THR A 7 10.25 10.88 15.06
C THR A 7 10.62 10.17 13.77
N THR A 8 11.92 10.02 13.46
CA THR A 8 12.36 9.25 12.29
C THR A 8 11.97 7.77 12.39
N LYS A 9 12.08 7.15 13.57
CA LYS A 9 11.65 5.75 13.76
C LYS A 9 10.15 5.56 13.56
N GLU A 10 9.32 6.45 14.09
CA GLU A 10 7.87 6.37 13.86
C GLU A 10 7.53 6.63 12.39
N ALA A 11 8.20 7.57 11.71
CA ALA A 11 8.03 7.77 10.27
C ALA A 11 8.38 6.52 9.46
N VAL A 12 9.53 5.87 9.74
CA VAL A 12 9.92 4.60 9.09
C VAL A 12 8.85 3.53 9.31
N LYS A 13 8.42 3.33 10.55
CA LYS A 13 7.41 2.33 10.92
C LYS A 13 6.07 2.57 10.22
N THR A 14 5.64 3.83 10.10
CA THR A 14 4.41 4.16 9.38
C THR A 14 4.56 3.90 7.88
N LEU A 15 5.68 4.28 7.27
CA LEU A 15 5.95 3.99 5.86
C LEU A 15 6.06 2.46 5.59
N GLU A 16 6.66 1.69 6.49
CA GLU A 16 6.69 0.22 6.42
C GLU A 16 5.28 -0.39 6.54
N GLY A 17 4.43 0.17 7.40
CA GLY A 17 3.03 -0.23 7.50
C GLY A 17 2.25 0.03 6.21
N LEU A 18 2.51 1.16 5.54
CA LEU A 18 1.94 1.47 4.23
C LEU A 18 2.48 0.52 3.14
N ILE A 19 3.77 0.18 3.17
CA ILE A 19 4.34 -0.83 2.26
C ILE A 19 3.65 -2.17 2.43
N SER A 20 3.40 -2.62 3.67
CA SER A 20 2.72 -3.90 3.92
C SER A 20 1.33 -3.96 3.30
N ILE A 21 0.50 -2.92 3.44
CA ILE A 21 -0.85 -2.91 2.87
C ILE A 21 -0.84 -2.81 1.33
N LEU A 22 0.14 -2.10 0.75
CA LEU A 22 0.33 -2.05 -0.70
C LEU A 22 0.76 -3.38 -1.28
N GLU A 23 1.66 -4.06 -0.58
CA GLU A 23 2.13 -5.39 -0.89
C GLU A 23 0.94 -6.36 -0.92
N ASP A 24 0.12 -6.37 0.14
CA ASP A 24 -1.13 -7.11 0.18
C ASP A 24 -2.04 -6.74 -1.01
N GLY A 25 -2.28 -5.46 -1.27
CA GLY A 25 -3.06 -5.01 -2.42
C GLY A 25 -2.52 -5.54 -3.77
N LYS A 26 -1.20 -5.51 -3.97
CA LYS A 26 -0.54 -6.03 -5.19
C LYS A 26 -0.84 -7.51 -5.40
N LEU A 27 -0.72 -8.32 -4.35
CA LEU A 27 -1.00 -9.75 -4.43
C LEU A 27 -2.50 -10.00 -4.63
N GLY A 28 -3.35 -9.25 -3.93
CA GLY A 28 -4.81 -9.33 -4.05
C GLY A 28 -5.29 -9.07 -5.47
N TYR A 29 -4.80 -8.00 -6.10
CA TYR A 29 -5.12 -7.71 -7.50
C TYR A 29 -4.56 -8.71 -8.50
N THR A 30 -3.35 -9.21 -8.26
CA THR A 30 -2.77 -10.25 -9.12
C THR A 30 -3.65 -11.51 -9.08
N ASN A 31 -4.09 -11.92 -7.88
CA ASN A 31 -4.99 -13.05 -7.69
C ASN A 31 -6.36 -12.78 -8.32
N ALA A 32 -6.95 -11.60 -8.10
CA ALA A 32 -8.22 -11.21 -8.71
C ALA A 32 -8.16 -11.30 -10.25
N ALA A 33 -7.08 -10.83 -10.87
CA ALA A 33 -6.86 -10.89 -12.32
C ALA A 33 -6.76 -12.32 -12.88
N GLU A 34 -6.36 -13.29 -12.06
CA GLU A 34 -6.30 -14.70 -12.44
C GLU A 34 -7.69 -15.38 -12.40
N HIS A 35 -8.62 -14.86 -11.60
CA HIS A 35 -9.90 -15.50 -11.31
C HIS A 35 -11.12 -14.79 -11.91
N VAL A 36 -10.95 -13.61 -12.52
CA VAL A 36 -12.01 -12.97 -13.31
C VAL A 36 -12.01 -13.41 -14.77
N GLU A 37 -13.20 -13.65 -15.31
CA GLU A 37 -13.39 -14.02 -16.72
C GLU A 37 -13.38 -12.80 -17.66
N ASN A 38 -13.76 -11.62 -17.15
CA ASN A 38 -13.84 -10.40 -17.96
C ASN A 38 -12.44 -9.84 -18.27
N ALA A 39 -12.07 -9.80 -19.55
CA ALA A 39 -10.75 -9.34 -20.01
C ALA A 39 -10.44 -7.88 -19.68
N ALA A 40 -11.45 -7.00 -19.65
CA ALA A 40 -11.26 -5.61 -19.25
C ALA A 40 -10.95 -5.50 -17.75
N MET A 41 -11.71 -6.21 -16.90
CA MET A 41 -11.44 -6.26 -15.45
C MET A 41 -10.07 -6.87 -15.14
N LYS A 42 -9.69 -7.93 -15.87
CA LYS A 42 -8.35 -8.52 -15.75
C LYS A 42 -7.26 -7.49 -16.05
N THR A 43 -7.47 -6.66 -17.07
CA THR A 43 -6.53 -5.59 -17.43
C THR A 43 -6.45 -4.55 -16.30
N ASP A 44 -7.60 -4.06 -15.82
CA ASP A 44 -7.68 -3.09 -14.73
C ASP A 44 -6.97 -3.59 -13.46
N PHE A 45 -7.22 -4.83 -13.04
CA PHE A 45 -6.59 -5.41 -11.84
C PHE A 45 -5.07 -5.54 -12.00
N LEU A 46 -4.57 -5.93 -13.18
CA LEU A 46 -3.13 -5.94 -13.43
C LEU A 46 -2.51 -4.54 -13.42
N GLU A 47 -3.25 -3.51 -13.86
CA GLU A 47 -2.83 -2.11 -13.77
C GLU A 47 -2.76 -1.64 -12.31
N TYR A 48 -3.77 -1.95 -11.50
CA TYR A 48 -3.75 -1.63 -10.07
C TYR A 48 -2.63 -2.36 -9.34
N ALA A 49 -2.37 -3.64 -9.65
CA ALA A 49 -1.22 -4.36 -9.08
C ALA A 49 0.12 -3.67 -9.40
N ARG A 50 0.30 -3.20 -10.64
CA ARG A 50 1.51 -2.44 -11.05
C ARG A 50 1.60 -1.10 -10.32
N GLU A 51 0.49 -0.40 -10.15
CA GLU A 51 0.45 0.85 -9.41
C GLU A 51 0.87 0.65 -7.94
N ARG A 52 0.34 -0.39 -7.27
CA ARG A 52 0.77 -0.73 -5.90
C ARG A 52 2.28 -1.04 -5.84
N ALA A 53 2.83 -1.73 -6.85
CA ALA A 53 4.26 -1.97 -6.94
C ALA A 53 5.09 -0.68 -7.07
N LEU A 54 4.62 0.31 -7.84
CA LEU A 54 5.27 1.61 -7.95
C LEU A 54 5.22 2.38 -6.62
N PHE A 55 4.09 2.33 -5.93
CA PHE A 55 3.93 2.99 -4.63
C PHE A 55 4.88 2.42 -3.57
N ILE A 56 5.07 1.10 -3.55
CA ILE A 56 6.04 0.45 -2.67
C ILE A 56 7.45 1.02 -2.90
N VAL A 57 7.87 1.16 -4.16
CA VAL A 57 9.19 1.71 -4.50
C VAL A 57 9.31 3.17 -4.06
N GLU A 58 8.28 3.99 -4.28
CA GLU A 58 8.27 5.39 -3.83
C GLU A 58 8.43 5.48 -2.29
N LEU A 59 7.71 4.65 -1.52
CA LEU A 59 7.82 4.65 -0.06
C LEU A 59 9.16 4.09 0.45
N GLN A 60 9.72 3.08 -0.22
CA GLN A 60 11.05 2.57 0.07
C GLN A 60 12.14 3.63 -0.15
N ASP A 61 12.02 4.46 -1.19
CA ASP A 61 12.94 5.57 -1.42
C ASP A 61 12.87 6.63 -0.30
N GLU A 62 11.67 6.93 0.21
CA GLU A 62 11.50 7.81 1.37
C GLU A 62 12.13 7.24 2.65
N ILE A 63 11.97 5.94 2.94
CA ILE A 63 12.65 5.27 4.05
C ILE A 63 14.18 5.34 3.89
N ASN A 64 14.69 5.12 2.68
CA ASN A 64 16.13 5.19 2.40
C ASN A 64 16.69 6.60 2.63
N LYS A 65 15.93 7.65 2.32
CA LYS A 65 16.32 9.04 2.60
C LYS A 65 16.39 9.31 4.11
N LEU A 66 15.46 8.75 4.89
CA LEU A 66 15.52 8.80 6.36
C LEU A 66 16.75 8.07 6.90
N GLY A 67 17.04 6.87 6.38
CA GLY A 67 18.23 6.08 6.78
C GLY A 67 19.56 6.81 6.55
N LYS A 68 19.68 7.53 5.42
CA LYS A 68 20.84 8.38 5.13
C LYS A 68 20.96 9.59 6.07
N SER A 69 19.86 10.06 6.65
CA SER A 69 19.84 11.12 7.67
C SER A 69 20.33 10.60 9.03
N THR A 70 20.05 9.32 9.35
CA THR A 70 20.43 8.66 10.61
C THR A 70 21.82 7.99 10.62
N ASP A 71 22.50 7.92 9.48
CA ASP A 71 23.77 7.18 9.27
C ASP A 71 25.03 7.80 9.93
N THR A 72 24.87 8.48 11.08
CA THR A 72 26.01 8.84 11.95
C THR A 72 26.38 7.72 12.92
N SER A 73 25.67 6.59 12.97
CA SER A 73 25.99 5.44 13.82
C SER A 73 25.45 4.13 13.23
N GLY A 74 26.25 3.49 12.37
CA GLY A 74 26.17 2.11 11.89
C GLY A 74 24.86 1.32 12.02
N GLY A 75 24.23 1.06 10.86
CA GLY A 75 23.23 0.01 10.69
C GLY A 75 21.99 0.53 9.96
N GLY A 76 22.02 0.48 8.62
CA GLY A 76 20.91 0.95 7.78
C GLY A 76 19.57 0.26 8.13
N PRO A 77 18.43 0.99 8.12
CA PRO A 77 17.17 0.56 8.73
C PRO A 77 16.36 -0.46 7.92
N LEU A 78 16.86 -0.98 6.80
CA LEU A 78 16.11 -1.90 5.93
C LEU A 78 15.91 -3.33 6.49
N GLY A 79 16.21 -3.55 7.78
CA GLY A 79 16.40 -4.88 8.35
C GLY A 79 15.15 -5.69 8.70
N ALA A 80 13.94 -5.12 8.72
CA ALA A 80 12.80 -5.82 9.30
C ALA A 80 11.43 -5.51 8.67
N LEU A 81 11.34 -5.41 7.34
CA LEU A 81 10.04 -5.57 6.67
C LEU A 81 9.49 -6.99 6.96
N HIS A 82 8.66 -7.08 8.00
CA HIS A 82 7.96 -8.30 8.39
C HIS A 82 6.95 -8.66 7.29
N ARG A 83 7.26 -9.74 6.58
CA ARG A 83 6.43 -10.36 5.55
C ARG A 83 5.17 -10.96 6.18
N THR A 84 4.09 -10.19 6.32
CA THR A 84 2.78 -10.71 6.79
C THR A 84 1.90 -11.05 5.58
N TRP A 85 2.29 -12.07 4.80
CA TRP A 85 1.66 -12.40 3.51
C TRP A 85 0.64 -13.55 3.55
N ILE A 86 -0.10 -13.72 4.65
CA ILE A 86 -0.80 -14.99 4.89
C ILE A 86 -2.27 -14.96 4.45
N ASP A 87 -2.98 -13.82 4.51
CA ASP A 87 -4.45 -13.86 4.43
C ASP A 87 -5.05 -13.78 3.01
N ILE A 88 -4.26 -13.45 1.98
CA ILE A 88 -4.79 -13.30 0.61
C ILE A 88 -4.96 -14.66 -0.09
N LYS A 89 -4.19 -15.68 0.30
CA LYS A 89 -4.17 -16.96 -0.42
C LYS A 89 -5.43 -17.79 -0.23
N SER A 90 -6.26 -17.53 0.78
CA SER A 90 -7.40 -18.39 1.11
C SER A 90 -8.77 -17.90 0.63
N SER A 91 -8.90 -16.66 0.14
CA SER A 91 -10.23 -16.03 0.01
C SER A 91 -10.92 -16.18 -1.35
N PHE A 92 -10.27 -16.76 -2.36
CA PHE A 92 -10.87 -16.91 -3.69
C PHE A 92 -11.05 -18.39 -4.05
N THR A 93 -12.20 -18.96 -3.67
CA THR A 93 -12.73 -20.17 -4.30
C THR A 93 -13.49 -19.73 -5.56
N GLY A 94 -12.96 -20.03 -6.74
CA GLY A 94 -13.29 -19.37 -8.01
C GLY A 94 -14.78 -19.29 -8.41
N GLY A 95 -15.07 -18.37 -9.34
CA GLY A 95 -16.31 -18.30 -10.11
C GLY A 95 -17.27 -17.15 -9.78
N ASP A 96 -17.09 -16.48 -8.64
CA ASP A 96 -17.95 -15.35 -8.25
C ASP A 96 -17.23 -14.01 -8.46
N THR A 97 -17.45 -13.41 -9.63
CA THR A 97 -16.90 -12.08 -9.97
C THR A 97 -17.35 -11.02 -8.97
N GLU A 98 -18.55 -11.14 -8.41
CA GLU A 98 -19.07 -10.21 -7.40
C GLU A 98 -18.28 -10.34 -6.09
N ALA A 99 -17.99 -11.56 -5.64
CA ALA A 99 -17.14 -11.79 -4.49
C ALA A 99 -15.72 -11.23 -4.67
N ILE A 100 -15.15 -11.35 -5.88
CA ILE A 100 -13.84 -10.78 -6.22
C ILE A 100 -13.87 -9.26 -6.13
N ILE A 101 -14.86 -8.62 -6.77
CA ILE A 101 -15.04 -7.17 -6.72
C ILE A 101 -15.21 -6.69 -5.28
N ASN A 102 -16.04 -7.35 -4.49
CA ASN A 102 -16.28 -7.00 -3.09
C ASN A 102 -15.01 -7.10 -2.24
N ALA A 103 -14.19 -8.14 -2.45
CA ALA A 103 -12.90 -8.26 -1.77
C ALA A 103 -11.94 -7.12 -2.15
N CYS A 104 -11.89 -6.73 -3.43
CA CYS A 104 -11.10 -5.57 -3.86
C CYS A 104 -11.60 -4.27 -3.23
N ILE A 105 -12.92 -4.05 -3.16
CA ILE A 105 -13.53 -2.88 -2.49
C ILE A 105 -13.11 -2.81 -1.03
N THR A 106 -13.24 -3.91 -0.28
CA THR A 106 -12.84 -3.96 1.13
C THR A 106 -11.34 -3.71 1.30
N GLY A 107 -10.49 -4.27 0.43
CA GLY A 107 -9.05 -4.03 0.46
C GLY A 107 -8.68 -2.57 0.23
N GLU A 108 -9.32 -1.91 -0.74
CA GLU A 108 -9.10 -0.48 -1.01
C GLU A 108 -9.61 0.42 0.11
N GLU A 109 -10.74 0.09 0.73
CA GLU A 109 -11.25 0.82 1.90
C GLU A 109 -10.28 0.73 3.09
N ALA A 110 -9.74 -0.46 3.36
CA ALA A 110 -8.73 -0.67 4.39
C ALA A 110 -7.42 0.11 4.08
N ALA A 111 -6.98 0.12 2.82
CA ALA A 111 -5.83 0.92 2.40
C ALA A 111 -6.08 2.41 2.62
N ILE A 112 -7.23 2.95 2.20
CA ILE A 112 -7.60 4.36 2.41
C ILE A 112 -7.57 4.73 3.89
N GLU A 113 -8.13 3.88 4.76
CA GLU A 113 -8.12 4.12 6.21
C GLU A 113 -6.68 4.18 6.74
N LYS A 114 -5.82 3.23 6.37
CA LYS A 114 -4.42 3.20 6.81
C LYS A 114 -3.63 4.42 6.33
N TYR A 115 -3.86 4.86 5.10
CA TYR A 115 -3.25 6.07 4.54
C TYR A 115 -3.71 7.34 5.26
N LYS A 116 -5.00 7.44 5.60
CA LYS A 116 -5.52 8.58 6.39
C LYS A 116 -4.90 8.63 7.77
N MET A 117 -4.84 7.50 8.48
CA MET A 117 -4.17 7.40 9.79
C MET A 117 -2.71 7.84 9.69
N ALA A 118 -1.97 7.38 8.67
CA ALA A 118 -0.57 7.77 8.47
C ALA A 118 -0.38 9.29 8.30
N LEU A 119 -1.33 9.98 7.65
CA LEU A 119 -1.31 11.43 7.48
C LEU A 119 -1.71 12.20 8.75
N GLU A 120 -2.45 11.56 9.67
CA GLU A 120 -2.89 12.16 10.94
C GLU A 120 -1.86 12.04 12.06
N GLU A 121 -0.96 11.05 12.02
CA GLU A 121 0.04 10.78 13.05
C GLU A 121 1.15 11.86 13.18
N ASN A 122 1.22 12.83 12.26
CA ASN A 122 2.08 14.03 12.31
C ASN A 122 3.60 13.79 12.50
N HIS A 123 4.13 12.61 12.18
CA HIS A 123 5.57 12.32 12.19
C HIS A 123 6.21 12.27 10.79
N LEU A 124 5.41 12.41 9.72
CA LEU A 124 5.88 12.46 8.34
C LEU A 124 6.38 13.87 7.97
N GLU A 125 7.51 13.92 7.27
CA GLU A 125 8.04 15.16 6.69
C GLU A 125 7.24 15.62 5.46
N TYR A 126 7.41 16.88 5.05
CA TYR A 126 6.63 17.49 3.96
C TYR A 126 6.65 16.68 2.65
N ASN A 127 7.82 16.17 2.25
CA ASN A 127 7.99 15.30 1.09
C ASN A 127 7.21 13.98 1.25
N GLN A 128 7.26 13.37 2.43
CA GLN A 128 6.57 12.10 2.72
C GLN A 128 5.05 12.31 2.71
N VAL A 129 4.56 13.37 3.35
CA VAL A 129 3.15 13.77 3.29
C VAL A 129 2.69 13.96 1.85
N SER A 130 3.51 14.59 1.00
CA SER A 130 3.21 14.76 -0.42
C SER A 130 3.08 13.44 -1.17
N VAL A 131 4.02 12.50 -0.97
CA VAL A 131 3.99 11.16 -1.59
C VAL A 131 2.77 10.38 -1.10
N VAL A 132 2.57 10.28 0.21
CA VAL A 132 1.45 9.54 0.83
C VAL A 132 0.10 10.12 0.39
N SER A 133 -0.04 11.45 0.32
CA SER A 133 -1.27 12.10 -0.15
C SER A 133 -1.55 11.83 -1.63
N LYS A 134 -0.53 11.85 -2.48
CA LYS A 134 -0.66 11.51 -3.91
C LYS A 134 -1.17 10.08 -4.08
N GLN A 135 -0.57 9.14 -3.36
CA GLN A 135 -0.97 7.73 -3.40
C GLN A 135 -2.39 7.52 -2.87
N LEU A 136 -2.76 8.15 -1.73
CA LEU A 136 -4.12 8.11 -1.20
C LEU A 136 -5.16 8.57 -2.23
N ASN A 137 -4.91 9.67 -2.94
CA ASN A 137 -5.81 10.15 -3.99
C ASN A 137 -5.97 9.14 -5.13
N SER A 138 -4.89 8.47 -5.54
CA SER A 138 -4.96 7.41 -6.54
C SER A 138 -5.80 6.22 -6.03
N ILE A 139 -5.55 5.73 -4.82
CA ILE A 139 -6.30 4.62 -4.20
C ILE A 139 -7.81 4.95 -4.12
N GLN A 140 -8.15 6.19 -3.75
CA GLN A 140 -9.55 6.64 -3.76
C GLN A 140 -10.18 6.61 -5.15
N ASN A 141 -9.41 6.99 -6.19
CA ASN A 141 -9.87 6.89 -7.57
C ASN A 141 -10.04 5.43 -7.99
N THR A 142 -9.11 4.54 -7.63
CA THR A 142 -9.22 3.09 -7.87
C THR A 142 -10.51 2.54 -7.27
N LEU A 143 -10.79 2.83 -6.00
CA LEU A 143 -12.03 2.42 -5.33
C LEU A 143 -13.28 2.91 -6.07
N ALA A 144 -13.30 4.17 -6.51
CA ALA A 144 -14.40 4.74 -7.27
C ALA A 144 -14.62 4.00 -8.60
N GLN A 145 -13.54 3.68 -9.33
CA GLN A 145 -13.62 2.93 -10.59
C GLN A 145 -14.14 1.51 -10.39
N ILE A 146 -13.70 0.82 -9.32
CA ILE A 146 -14.18 -0.52 -9.00
C ILE A 146 -15.67 -0.49 -8.65
N LYS A 147 -16.11 0.45 -7.80
CA LYS A 147 -17.53 0.62 -7.43
C LYS A 147 -18.42 0.95 -8.64
N MET A 148 -17.93 1.74 -9.59
CA MET A 148 -18.67 2.05 -10.81
C MET A 148 -18.90 0.82 -11.70
N LYS A 149 -17.94 -0.11 -11.75
CA LYS A 149 -18.02 -1.33 -12.58
C LYS A 149 -18.77 -2.48 -11.89
N ALA A 150 -19.06 -2.34 -10.60
CA ALA A 150 -19.85 -3.29 -9.81
C ALA A 150 -21.37 -3.13 -9.99
N ASN A 151 -21.81 -1.97 -10.50
CA ASN A 151 -23.22 -1.65 -10.81
C ASN A 151 -23.55 -1.90 -12.28
#